data_AF-A0A9R0IML7-F1
#
_entry.id   AF-A0A9R0IML7-F1
#
_cell.length_a   1.000
_cell.length_b   1.000
_cell.length_c   1.000
_cell.angle_alpha   90.00
_cell.angle_beta   90.00
_cell.angle_gamma   90.00
#
_symmetry.space_group_name_H-M   'P 1'
#
loop_
_entity.id
_entity.type
_entity.pdbx_description
1 polymer ?
#
loop_
_entity_poly.entity_id
_entity_poly.type
_entity_poly.pdbx_seq_one_letter_code
_entity_poly.pdbx_strand_id
1 'polypeptide(L)'
;MSLKFLSCNQWVHQLHLESPVSLTTAKGSRIEVGPRFLRLPQNTQHKSLSTSLCFAMDQKIVHEGAFGVSQKDGVIIVDHGSRRKESNLLLNEFVLMFKSKTGYPIVEPAHMELAEPSIKDAFNSCVEQGANRVIISPFFLFPGRHWHQDIPSLADAAALEHPGINYLVTAPLGLHELLVDVVKDRIDYCLSHVAGKVEECAVCAGTGRCKFKVQDSEN
;
A
#
# COMPACT_ATOMS: atom_id res chain seq x y z
N MET A 1 33.22 -30.13 9.84
CA MET A 1 32.94 -29.00 8.92
C MET A 1 31.52 -28.54 9.19
N SER A 2 31.37 -27.37 9.83
CA SER A 2 30.06 -26.83 10.25
C SER A 2 29.63 -25.75 9.27
N LEU A 3 28.46 -25.92 8.67
CA LEU A 3 27.78 -24.90 7.88
C LEU A 3 27.31 -23.77 8.79
N LYS A 4 27.64 -22.52 8.46
CA LYS A 4 27.00 -21.34 9.01
C LYS A 4 26.20 -20.65 7.91
N PHE A 5 24.90 -20.57 8.14
CA PHE A 5 23.99 -19.65 7.46
C PHE A 5 24.50 -18.21 7.65
N LEU A 6 24.59 -17.43 6.58
CA LEU A 6 24.72 -15.98 6.66
C LEU A 6 23.49 -15.35 6.01
N SER A 7 22.80 -14.57 6.84
CA SER A 7 21.62 -13.76 6.54
C SER A 7 21.94 -12.65 5.53
N CYS A 8 21.06 -12.48 4.54
CA CYS A 8 21.11 -11.40 3.55
C CYS A 8 20.71 -10.06 4.21
N ASN A 9 21.65 -9.43 4.92
CA ASN A 9 21.50 -8.06 5.42
C ASN A 9 22.84 -7.34 5.28
N GLN A 10 23.11 -6.87 4.07
CA GLN A 10 24.20 -5.96 3.76
C GLN A 10 23.95 -5.44 2.36
N TRP A 11 23.61 -4.16 2.20
CA TRP A 11 23.90 -3.26 1.06
C TRP A 11 23.09 -1.97 1.30
N VAL A 12 23.57 -1.13 2.23
CA VAL A 12 23.20 0.29 2.30
C VAL A 12 24.48 1.07 1.99
N HIS A 13 24.33 2.08 1.13
CA HIS A 13 25.29 3.12 0.69
C HIS A 13 25.78 3.00 -0.76
N GLN A 14 24.96 3.50 -1.69
CA GLN A 14 25.47 4.36 -2.77
C GLN A 14 24.36 5.30 -3.27
N LEU A 15 24.34 6.52 -2.73
CA LEU A 15 23.50 7.62 -3.24
C LEU A 15 24.15 8.16 -4.52
N HIS A 16 23.65 7.77 -5.70
CA HIS A 16 23.87 8.51 -6.93
C HIS A 16 22.68 9.44 -7.17
N LEU A 17 22.94 10.75 -7.12
CA LEU A 17 22.06 11.78 -7.66
C LEU A 17 22.04 11.62 -9.18
N GLU A 18 21.02 10.98 -9.74
CA GLU A 18 20.85 10.92 -11.19
C GLU A 18 20.32 12.27 -11.72
N SER A 19 20.89 12.70 -12.84
CA SER A 19 20.55 13.93 -13.56
C SER A 19 19.18 13.82 -14.24
N PRO A 20 18.46 14.94 -14.50
CA PRO A 20 17.14 14.89 -15.12
C PRO A 20 17.16 14.24 -16.51
N VAL A 21 16.21 13.32 -16.72
CA VAL A 21 16.00 12.63 -18.01
C VAL A 21 15.13 13.50 -18.91
N SER A 22 15.64 13.87 -20.09
CA SER A 22 14.85 14.55 -21.13
C SER A 22 14.07 13.52 -21.95
N LEU A 23 12.74 13.63 -22.01
CA LEU A 23 11.90 12.83 -22.90
C LEU A 23 11.32 13.72 -24.01
N THR A 24 11.46 13.28 -25.25
CA THR A 24 10.83 13.88 -26.44
C THR A 24 9.55 13.15 -26.77
N THR A 25 8.44 13.88 -26.87
CA THR A 25 7.17 13.29 -27.32
C THR A 25 7.19 13.04 -28.83
N ALA A 26 6.31 12.16 -29.33
CA ALA A 26 6.14 11.88 -30.76
C ALA A 26 5.75 13.11 -31.62
N LYS A 27 5.48 14.27 -31.00
CA LYS A 27 5.21 15.55 -31.67
C LYS A 27 6.36 16.57 -31.57
N GLY A 28 7.54 16.16 -31.10
CA GLY A 28 8.74 17.00 -31.07
C GLY A 28 8.78 18.05 -29.94
N SER A 29 7.86 18.00 -28.97
CA SER A 29 7.95 18.85 -27.78
C SER A 29 8.86 18.21 -26.72
N ARG A 30 9.78 19.02 -26.18
CA ARG A 30 10.69 18.64 -25.08
C ARG A 30 9.99 18.91 -23.75
N ILE A 31 9.84 17.88 -22.92
CA ILE A 31 9.28 18.00 -21.57
C ILE A 31 10.41 17.71 -20.58
N GLU A 32 10.73 18.68 -19.72
CA GLU A 32 11.61 18.46 -18.58
C GLU A 32 10.77 17.99 -17.39
N VAL A 33 11.00 16.74 -16.98
CA VAL A 33 10.35 16.17 -15.78
C VAL A 33 11.38 16.22 -14.65
N GLY A 34 11.30 17.26 -13.82
CA GLY A 34 12.12 17.39 -12.61
C GLY A 34 11.51 16.65 -11.43
N PRO A 35 12.32 16.18 -10.46
CA PRO A 35 11.80 15.61 -9.23
C PRO A 35 11.10 16.71 -8.41
N ARG A 36 9.77 16.70 -8.37
CA ARG A 36 9.00 17.54 -7.45
C ARG A 36 9.03 16.90 -6.07
N PHE A 37 10.17 17.02 -5.39
CA PHE A 37 10.40 16.57 -4.02
C PHE A 37 9.79 17.57 -3.03
N LEU A 38 8.80 17.13 -2.24
CA LEU A 38 8.49 17.78 -0.97
C LEU A 38 9.68 17.53 -0.02
N ARG A 39 10.46 18.58 0.28
CA ARG A 39 11.57 18.51 1.24
C ARG A 39 11.02 18.37 2.65
N LEU A 40 11.30 17.25 3.31
CA LEU A 40 11.30 17.18 4.77
C LEU A 40 12.56 17.89 5.31
N PRO A 41 12.48 18.56 6.47
CA PRO A 41 13.59 19.34 7.00
C PRO A 41 14.77 18.44 7.39
N GLN A 42 15.94 18.71 6.80
CA GLN A 42 17.21 18.10 7.18
C GLN A 42 17.76 18.85 8.39
N ASN A 43 17.83 18.18 9.55
CA ASN A 43 18.64 18.66 10.66
C ASN A 43 19.99 17.94 10.62
N THR A 44 21.02 18.67 10.19
CA THR A 44 22.40 18.24 10.23
C THR A 44 22.99 18.57 11.59
N GLN A 45 23.54 17.57 12.28
CA GLN A 45 24.84 17.70 12.97
C GLN A 45 25.36 16.33 13.44
N HIS A 46 26.46 15.92 12.82
CA HIS A 46 27.36 14.85 13.23
C HIS A 46 27.96 15.12 14.62
N LYS A 47 27.98 14.12 15.51
CA LYS A 47 29.12 13.83 16.39
C LYS A 47 29.29 12.32 16.60
N SER A 48 30.54 11.90 16.44
CA SER A 48 31.13 10.57 16.62
C SER A 48 31.10 10.08 18.08
N LEU A 49 30.95 8.77 18.33
CA LEU A 49 31.91 7.91 19.07
C LEU A 49 31.33 6.52 19.50
N SER A 50 32.13 5.49 19.19
CA SER A 50 32.49 4.27 19.95
C SER A 50 31.47 3.20 20.39
N THR A 51 31.91 1.97 20.14
CA THR A 51 31.39 0.63 20.41
C THR A 51 31.13 0.31 21.89
N SER A 52 30.03 -0.42 22.12
CA SER A 52 29.76 -1.41 23.19
C SER A 52 28.60 -1.08 24.14
N LEU A 53 27.74 -2.11 24.29
CA LEU A 53 26.84 -2.41 25.39
C LEU A 53 25.34 -2.03 25.25
N CYS A 54 24.53 -3.10 25.31
CA CYS A 54 23.21 -3.23 25.91
C CYS A 54 22.03 -2.41 25.37
N PHE A 55 21.05 -3.16 24.83
CA PHE A 55 19.60 -3.03 25.07
C PHE A 55 19.15 -1.71 25.74
N ALA A 56 18.75 -0.72 24.93
CA ALA A 56 17.76 0.29 25.31
C ALA A 56 17.32 1.10 24.07
N MET A 57 16.02 1.16 23.88
CA MET A 57 15.18 2.14 23.17
C MET A 57 15.88 3.36 22.52
N ASP A 58 15.55 3.61 21.25
CA ASP A 58 15.29 4.98 20.77
C ASP A 58 13.98 4.97 19.95
N GLN A 59 12.88 4.61 20.62
CA GLN A 59 11.56 5.12 20.26
C GLN A 59 11.58 6.62 20.54
N LYS A 60 11.94 7.44 19.55
CA LYS A 60 11.71 8.89 19.66
C LYS A 60 10.27 9.22 19.31
N ILE A 61 9.45 9.08 20.35
CA ILE A 61 8.31 9.91 20.75
C ILE A 61 7.91 10.94 19.68
N VAL A 62 7.01 10.54 18.79
CA VAL A 62 5.95 11.44 18.34
C VAL A 62 4.99 11.49 19.52
N HIS A 63 4.72 12.68 20.05
CA HIS A 63 3.81 12.91 21.16
C HIS A 63 2.57 11.98 21.09
N GLU A 64 2.44 11.06 22.04
CA GLU A 64 1.22 10.29 22.27
C GLU A 64 0.12 11.26 22.73
N GLY A 65 -0.67 11.75 21.77
CA GLY A 65 -1.79 12.63 22.03
C GLY A 65 -2.75 12.65 20.84
N ALA A 66 -3.94 12.07 21.02
CA ALA A 66 -5.12 12.11 20.14
C ALA A 66 -5.01 11.59 18.67
N PHE A 67 -3.81 11.49 18.08
CA PHE A 67 -3.62 11.20 16.65
C PHE A 67 -2.97 9.83 16.37
N GLY A 68 -2.67 9.03 17.39
CA GLY A 68 -2.22 7.63 17.24
C GLY A 68 -3.39 6.67 16.97
N VAL A 69 -3.07 5.45 16.54
CA VAL A 69 -4.06 4.37 16.33
C VAL A 69 -4.68 3.95 17.66
N SER A 70 -6.01 3.90 17.70
CA SER A 70 -6.82 3.58 18.87
C SER A 70 -7.50 2.22 18.71
N GLN A 71 -7.76 1.54 19.82
CA GLN A 71 -8.58 0.30 19.85
C GLN A 71 -10.05 0.53 19.49
N LYS A 72 -10.46 1.79 19.30
CA LYS A 72 -11.80 2.17 18.84
C LYS A 72 -11.78 2.81 17.45
N ASP A 73 -10.69 2.65 16.71
CA ASP A 73 -10.65 3.03 15.30
C ASP A 73 -11.30 1.92 14.46
N GLY A 74 -12.26 2.29 13.62
CA GLY A 74 -12.73 1.48 12.51
C GLY A 74 -11.93 1.82 11.25
N VAL A 75 -11.44 0.82 10.53
CA VAL A 75 -10.77 0.99 9.24
C VAL A 75 -11.67 0.45 8.14
N ILE A 76 -11.94 1.27 7.13
CA ILE A 76 -12.62 0.82 5.91
C ILE A 76 -11.59 0.76 4.80
N ILE A 77 -11.38 -0.41 4.20
CA ILE A 77 -10.52 -0.56 3.02
C ILE A 77 -11.41 -0.57 1.78
N VAL A 78 -11.24 0.44 0.91
CA VAL A 78 -12.15 0.71 -0.21
C VAL A 78 -11.50 0.42 -1.54
N ASP A 79 -12.11 -0.40 -2.40
CA ASP A 79 -11.77 -0.48 -3.82
C ASP A 79 -12.93 -0.03 -4.73
N HIS A 80 -12.82 -0.20 -6.05
CA HIS A 80 -13.89 0.17 -6.99
C HIS A 80 -15.10 -0.78 -6.94
N GLY A 81 -14.90 -1.99 -6.45
CA GLY A 81 -15.75 -3.15 -6.70
C GLY A 81 -15.56 -3.72 -8.09
N SER A 82 -16.10 -4.91 -8.29
CA SER A 82 -16.11 -5.62 -9.56
C SER A 82 -17.45 -6.31 -9.75
N ARG A 83 -17.90 -6.40 -11.01
CA ARG A 83 -19.04 -7.25 -11.38
C ARG A 83 -18.73 -8.74 -11.20
N ARG A 84 -17.45 -9.11 -11.11
CA ARG A 84 -17.00 -10.48 -10.84
C ARG A 84 -16.91 -10.68 -9.33
N LYS A 85 -17.77 -11.53 -8.79
CA LYS A 85 -17.83 -11.81 -7.35
C LYS A 85 -16.48 -12.27 -6.79
N GLU A 86 -15.75 -13.08 -7.54
CA GLU A 86 -14.44 -13.61 -7.13
C GLU A 86 -13.41 -12.48 -6.93
N SER A 87 -13.49 -11.39 -7.69
CA SER A 87 -12.59 -10.25 -7.51
C SER A 87 -12.88 -9.51 -6.19
N ASN A 88 -14.16 -9.40 -5.80
CA ASN A 88 -14.54 -8.73 -4.55
C ASN A 88 -14.09 -9.55 -3.32
N LEU A 89 -14.07 -10.88 -3.43
CA LEU A 89 -13.57 -11.76 -2.37
C LEU A 89 -12.09 -11.52 -2.03
N LEU A 90 -11.28 -11.10 -3.01
CA LEU A 90 -9.87 -10.78 -2.77
C LEU A 90 -9.70 -9.58 -1.82
N LEU A 91 -10.61 -8.61 -1.85
CA LEU A 91 -10.60 -7.50 -0.89
C LEU A 91 -10.91 -8.00 0.52
N ASN A 92 -11.86 -8.94 0.66
CA ASN A 92 -12.18 -9.55 1.95
C ASN A 92 -10.98 -10.31 2.52
N GLU A 93 -10.28 -11.09 1.69
CA GLU A 93 -9.04 -11.77 2.08
C GLU A 93 -7.96 -10.76 2.50
N PHE A 94 -7.82 -9.66 1.77
CA PHE A 94 -6.88 -8.58 2.12
C PHE A 94 -7.24 -7.93 3.45
N VAL A 95 -8.51 -7.64 3.72
CA VAL A 95 -8.98 -7.10 5.01
C VAL A 95 -8.64 -8.03 6.17
N LEU A 96 -8.85 -9.34 6.03
CA LEU A 96 -8.48 -10.33 7.05
C LEU A 96 -6.96 -10.38 7.27
N MET A 97 -6.19 -10.31 6.18
CA MET A 97 -4.73 -10.24 6.26
C MET A 97 -4.26 -8.94 6.92
N PHE A 98 -4.88 -7.81 6.61
CA PHE A 98 -4.59 -6.53 7.22
C PHE A 98 -4.88 -6.57 8.72
N LYS A 99 -6.08 -7.03 9.10
CA LYS A 99 -6.51 -7.19 10.49
C LYS A 99 -5.53 -8.05 11.29
N SER A 100 -5.14 -9.22 10.77
CA SER A 100 -4.22 -10.13 11.44
C SER A 100 -2.78 -9.59 11.56
N LYS A 101 -2.31 -8.80 10.59
CA LYS A 101 -0.94 -8.24 10.61
C LYS A 101 -0.78 -6.97 11.42
N THR A 102 -1.84 -6.19 11.58
CA THR A 102 -1.76 -4.83 12.15
C THR A 102 -2.37 -4.71 13.54
N GLY A 103 -3.27 -5.63 13.91
CA GLY A 103 -3.95 -5.61 15.21
C GLY A 103 -5.09 -4.59 15.32
N TYR A 104 -5.52 -3.95 14.22
CA TYR A 104 -6.74 -3.15 14.24
C TYR A 104 -7.95 -4.04 14.55
N PRO A 105 -8.79 -3.69 15.53
CA PRO A 105 -9.89 -4.58 15.95
C PRO A 105 -11.08 -4.54 15.00
N ILE A 106 -11.34 -3.39 14.35
CA ILE A 106 -12.48 -3.15 13.47
C ILE A 106 -11.93 -2.79 12.09
N VAL A 107 -12.10 -3.70 11.12
CA VAL A 107 -11.63 -3.51 9.74
C VAL A 107 -12.69 -4.08 8.79
N GLU A 108 -13.26 -3.23 7.96
CA GLU A 108 -14.34 -3.58 7.04
C GLU A 108 -13.91 -3.36 5.58
N PRO A 109 -14.29 -4.25 4.65
CA PRO A 109 -14.17 -3.99 3.22
C PRO A 109 -15.29 -3.03 2.78
N ALA A 110 -15.05 -2.25 1.72
CA ALA A 110 -16.10 -1.55 1.00
C ALA A 110 -15.76 -1.42 -0.49
N HIS A 111 -16.82 -1.28 -1.29
CA HIS A 111 -16.73 -1.08 -2.73
C HIS A 111 -17.44 0.23 -3.09
N MET A 112 -16.88 0.97 -4.04
CA MET A 112 -17.42 2.28 -4.40
C MET A 112 -18.73 2.21 -5.21
N GLU A 113 -18.83 1.33 -6.20
CA GLU A 113 -19.94 1.37 -7.17
C GLU A 113 -20.43 0.00 -7.62
N LEU A 114 -19.53 -0.97 -7.77
CA LEU A 114 -19.84 -2.19 -8.56
C LEU A 114 -20.21 -3.42 -7.72
N ALA A 115 -20.15 -3.30 -6.40
CA ALA A 115 -20.38 -4.41 -5.47
C ALA A 115 -20.79 -3.88 -4.09
N GLU A 116 -21.24 -4.80 -3.25
CA GLU A 116 -21.53 -4.56 -1.84
C GLU A 116 -20.50 -5.30 -0.96
N PRO A 117 -20.18 -4.78 0.23
CA PRO A 117 -20.80 -3.64 0.91
C PRO A 117 -20.35 -2.27 0.38
N SER A 118 -21.25 -1.27 0.43
CA SER A 118 -20.93 0.12 0.12
C SER A 118 -20.08 0.78 1.23
N ILE A 119 -19.51 1.96 0.95
CA ILE A 119 -18.81 2.76 1.98
C ILE A 119 -19.75 3.07 3.16
N LYS A 120 -21.03 3.31 2.88
CA LYS A 120 -22.04 3.59 3.91
C LYS A 120 -22.28 2.38 4.80
N ASP A 121 -22.41 1.19 4.22
CA ASP A 121 -22.64 -0.03 4.98
C ASP A 121 -21.43 -0.38 5.87
N ALA A 122 -20.22 -0.24 5.33
CA ALA A 122 -18.99 -0.45 6.10
C ALA A 122 -18.81 0.59 7.22
N PHE A 123 -19.21 1.85 7.00
CA PHE A 123 -19.20 2.89 8.03
C PHE A 123 -20.16 2.53 9.16
N ASN A 124 -21.39 2.15 8.82
CA ASN A 124 -22.40 1.72 9.78
C ASN A 124 -21.89 0.52 10.59
N SER A 125 -21.34 -0.49 9.92
CA SER A 125 -20.73 -1.66 10.56
C SER A 125 -19.61 -1.29 11.53
N CYS A 126 -18.73 -0.35 11.17
CA CYS A 126 -17.69 0.12 12.07
C CYS A 126 -18.26 0.76 13.35
N VAL A 127 -19.28 1.62 13.20
CA VAL A 127 -19.91 2.31 14.34
C VAL A 127 -20.67 1.32 15.23
N GLU A 128 -21.39 0.36 14.65
CA GLU A 128 -22.09 -0.70 15.38
C GLU A 128 -21.13 -1.59 16.20
N GLN A 129 -19.91 -1.81 15.69
CA GLN A 129 -18.83 -2.50 16.41
C GLN A 129 -18.17 -1.64 17.49
N GLY A 130 -18.59 -0.38 17.66
CA GLY A 130 -18.14 0.52 18.72
C GLY A 130 -16.99 1.45 18.33
N ALA A 131 -16.74 1.65 17.03
CA ALA A 131 -15.77 2.63 16.57
C ALA A 131 -16.21 4.05 16.95
N ASN A 132 -15.28 4.85 17.47
CA ASN A 132 -15.50 6.28 17.75
C ASN A 132 -14.79 7.22 16.75
N ARG A 133 -14.01 6.62 15.85
CA ARG A 133 -13.37 7.27 14.70
C ARG A 133 -13.29 6.26 13.55
N VAL A 134 -13.55 6.71 12.32
CA VAL A 134 -13.51 5.88 11.11
C VAL A 134 -12.42 6.35 10.15
N ILE A 135 -11.56 5.43 9.70
CA ILE A 135 -10.44 5.70 8.79
C ILE A 135 -10.74 5.01 7.48
N ILE A 136 -11.00 5.78 6.43
CA ILE A 136 -11.30 5.29 5.09
C ILE A 136 -9.99 5.27 4.29
N SER A 137 -9.59 4.08 3.86
CA SER A 137 -8.33 3.80 3.16
C SER A 137 -8.57 3.33 1.74
N PRO A 138 -8.39 4.20 0.72
CA PRO A 138 -8.50 3.79 -0.67
C PRO A 138 -7.40 2.80 -1.07
N PHE A 139 -7.79 1.63 -1.55
CA PHE A 139 -6.91 0.58 -2.05
C PHE A 139 -6.59 0.77 -3.55
N PHE A 140 -6.06 1.95 -3.89
CA PHE A 140 -5.73 2.34 -5.25
C PHE A 140 -4.23 2.61 -5.42
N LEU A 141 -3.67 2.22 -6.57
CA LEU A 141 -2.25 2.46 -6.87
C LEU A 141 -1.93 3.92 -7.18
N PHE A 142 -2.89 4.68 -7.70
CA PHE A 142 -2.66 6.07 -8.11
C PHE A 142 -3.79 6.99 -7.66
N PRO A 143 -3.48 8.26 -7.34
CA PRO A 143 -4.51 9.26 -7.10
C PRO A 143 -5.28 9.55 -8.39
N GLY A 144 -6.57 9.84 -8.25
CA GLY A 144 -7.48 10.13 -9.36
C GLY A 144 -8.79 10.73 -8.88
N ARG A 145 -9.76 10.91 -9.79
CA ARG A 145 -11.08 11.50 -9.48
C ARG A 145 -11.74 10.85 -8.26
N HIS A 146 -11.70 9.52 -8.22
CA HIS A 146 -12.29 8.71 -7.15
C HIS A 146 -11.77 9.06 -5.75
N TRP A 147 -10.47 9.28 -5.63
CA TRP A 147 -9.88 9.71 -4.36
C TRP A 147 -10.15 11.19 -4.06
N HIS A 148 -10.12 12.05 -5.08
CA HIS A 148 -10.28 13.50 -4.89
C HIS A 148 -11.72 13.94 -4.59
N GLN A 149 -12.73 13.20 -5.05
CA GLN A 149 -14.12 13.67 -5.06
C GLN A 149 -15.09 12.61 -4.54
N ASP A 150 -15.07 11.42 -5.15
CA ASP A 150 -16.13 10.44 -4.94
C ASP A 150 -16.08 9.81 -3.53
N ILE A 151 -14.93 9.28 -3.09
CA ILE A 151 -14.79 8.69 -1.75
C ILE A 151 -15.08 9.71 -0.63
N PRO A 152 -14.50 10.94 -0.67
CA PRO A 152 -14.87 11.98 0.29
C PRO A 152 -16.38 12.24 0.33
N SER A 153 -17.02 12.42 -0.82
CA SER A 153 -18.47 12.68 -0.86
C SER A 153 -19.31 11.53 -0.30
N LEU A 154 -18.91 10.28 -0.56
CA LEU A 154 -19.60 9.09 -0.02
C LEU A 154 -19.37 8.95 1.50
N ALA A 155 -18.16 9.24 1.98
CA ALA A 155 -17.85 9.23 3.40
C ALA A 155 -18.61 10.34 4.16
N ASP A 156 -18.67 11.55 3.59
CA ASP A 156 -19.44 12.68 4.13
C ASP A 156 -20.92 12.29 4.28
N ALA A 157 -21.52 11.68 3.24
CA ALA A 157 -22.91 11.23 3.27
C ALA A 157 -23.15 10.15 4.34
N ALA A 158 -22.24 9.19 4.51
CA ALA A 158 -22.34 8.17 5.54
C ALA A 158 -22.21 8.77 6.95
N ALA A 159 -21.30 9.72 7.15
CA ALA A 159 -21.06 10.35 8.45
C ALA A 159 -22.25 11.19 8.95
N LEU A 160 -23.11 11.70 8.06
CA LEU A 160 -24.33 12.42 8.45
C LEU A 160 -25.29 11.56 9.30
N GLU A 161 -25.24 10.23 9.15
CA GLU A 161 -26.06 9.30 9.95
C GLU A 161 -25.50 9.05 11.35
N HIS A 162 -24.25 9.45 11.62
CA HIS A 162 -23.55 9.18 12.87
C HIS A 162 -22.94 10.45 13.51
N PRO A 163 -23.77 11.37 14.04
CA PRO A 163 -23.28 12.60 14.65
C PRO A 163 -22.27 12.33 15.77
N GLY A 164 -21.12 13.00 15.71
CA GLY A 164 -20.06 12.89 16.72
C GLY A 164 -18.98 11.84 16.41
N ILE A 165 -19.12 11.06 15.34
CA ILE A 165 -18.06 10.17 14.84
C ILE A 165 -17.13 10.96 13.92
N ASN A 166 -15.86 11.05 14.30
CA ASN A 166 -14.84 11.64 13.43
C ASN A 166 -14.46 10.66 12.32
N TYR A 167 -14.15 11.15 11.12
CA TYR A 167 -13.61 10.31 10.06
C TYR A 167 -12.50 10.98 9.27
N LEU A 168 -11.69 10.15 8.61
CA LEU A 168 -10.56 10.56 7.78
C LEU A 168 -10.53 9.72 6.51
N VAL A 169 -10.47 10.35 5.34
CA VAL A 169 -10.06 9.69 4.10
C VAL A 169 -8.54 9.85 3.95
N THR A 170 -7.83 8.72 3.91
CA THR A 170 -6.36 8.72 3.79
C THR A 170 -5.90 8.91 2.34
N ALA A 171 -4.59 9.03 2.14
CA ALA A 171 -4.01 8.91 0.81
C ALA A 171 -4.21 7.48 0.28
N PRO A 172 -4.38 7.29 -1.05
CA PRO A 172 -4.32 5.96 -1.64
C PRO A 172 -2.88 5.39 -1.50
N LEU A 173 -2.68 4.12 -1.88
CA LEU A 173 -1.34 3.49 -1.83
C LEU A 173 -0.28 4.34 -2.55
N GLY A 174 -0.62 4.86 -3.74
CA GLY A 174 0.22 5.83 -4.45
C GLY A 174 1.61 5.29 -4.78
N LEU A 175 2.57 6.21 -4.96
CA LEU A 175 3.98 5.88 -5.16
C LEU A 175 4.67 5.65 -3.80
N HIS A 176 4.40 4.50 -3.18
CA HIS A 176 5.02 4.10 -1.93
C HIS A 176 6.21 3.17 -2.17
N GLU A 177 7.34 3.36 -1.46
CA GLU A 177 8.56 2.57 -1.67
C GLU A 177 8.33 1.05 -1.49
N LEU A 178 7.52 0.65 -0.50
CA LEU A 178 7.13 -0.75 -0.31
C LEU A 178 6.45 -1.41 -1.52
N LEU A 179 5.82 -0.64 -2.42
CA LEU A 179 5.26 -1.21 -3.65
C LEU A 179 6.36 -1.62 -4.63
N VAL A 180 7.53 -0.99 -4.59
CA VAL A 180 8.71 -1.42 -5.36
C VAL A 180 9.11 -2.82 -4.94
N ASP A 181 9.14 -3.10 -3.64
CA ASP A 181 9.48 -4.41 -3.09
C ASP A 181 8.45 -5.47 -3.50
N VAL A 182 7.16 -5.14 -3.45
CA VAL A 182 6.08 -6.05 -3.89
C VAL A 182 6.21 -6.37 -5.38
N VAL A 183 6.47 -5.37 -6.22
CA VAL A 183 6.65 -5.59 -7.67
C VAL A 183 7.89 -6.47 -7.93
N LYS A 184 9.00 -6.17 -7.25
CA LYS A 184 10.23 -6.96 -7.35
C LYS A 184 10.00 -8.42 -6.91
N ASP A 185 9.34 -8.63 -5.77
CA ASP A 185 8.97 -9.97 -5.27
C ASP A 185 8.16 -10.76 -6.32
N ARG A 186 7.15 -10.14 -6.92
CA ARG A 186 6.35 -10.77 -7.98
C ARG A 186 7.20 -11.16 -9.19
N ILE A 187 8.09 -10.27 -9.65
CA ILE A 187 8.98 -10.54 -10.79
C ILE A 187 9.90 -11.71 -10.48
N ASP A 188 10.61 -11.66 -9.35
CA ASP A 188 11.58 -12.68 -8.96
C ASP A 188 10.92 -14.05 -8.78
N TYR A 189 9.72 -14.08 -8.19
CA TYR A 189 8.95 -15.32 -8.04
C TYR A 189 8.57 -15.90 -9.41
N CYS A 190 8.02 -15.09 -10.31
CA CYS A 190 7.63 -15.55 -11.64
C CYS A 190 8.84 -16.03 -12.46
N LEU A 191 9.98 -15.33 -12.39
CA LEU A 191 11.22 -15.78 -13.04
C LEU A 191 11.73 -17.10 -12.44
N SER A 192 11.61 -17.28 -11.12
CA SER A 192 11.97 -18.53 -10.45
C SER A 192 11.05 -19.69 -10.87
N HIS A 193 9.76 -19.43 -11.05
CA HIS A 193 8.82 -20.42 -11.57
C HIS A 193 9.18 -20.85 -12.99
N VAL A 194 9.43 -19.88 -13.88
CA VAL A 194 9.84 -20.15 -15.28
C VAL A 194 11.16 -20.92 -15.35
N ALA A 195 12.06 -20.72 -14.38
CA ALA A 195 13.30 -21.49 -14.25
C ALA A 195 13.11 -22.90 -13.63
N GLY A 196 11.87 -23.32 -13.32
CA GLY A 196 11.56 -24.63 -12.74
C GLY A 196 11.95 -24.78 -11.27
N LYS A 197 12.12 -23.68 -10.53
CA LYS A 197 12.59 -23.70 -9.13
C LYS A 197 11.47 -23.70 -8.10
N VAL A 198 10.31 -23.18 -8.47
CA VAL A 198 9.12 -23.06 -7.60
C VAL A 198 7.85 -23.36 -8.41
N GLU A 199 6.79 -23.73 -7.72
CA GLU A 199 5.45 -23.89 -8.32
C GLU A 199 4.88 -22.56 -8.83
N GLU A 200 3.81 -22.63 -9.63
CA GLU A 200 3.15 -21.42 -10.15
C GLU A 200 2.57 -20.60 -8.99
N CYS A 201 2.76 -19.27 -9.02
CA CYS A 201 2.24 -18.42 -7.96
C CYS A 201 0.71 -18.42 -7.96
N ALA A 202 0.09 -18.21 -6.79
CA ALA A 202 -1.37 -18.26 -6.64
C ALA A 202 -2.14 -17.31 -7.59
N VAL A 203 -1.53 -16.19 -7.99
CA VAL A 203 -2.14 -15.22 -8.93
C VAL A 203 -2.11 -15.72 -10.37
N CYS A 204 -1.07 -16.45 -10.75
CA CYS A 204 -0.93 -16.99 -12.10
C CYS A 204 -1.56 -18.38 -12.25
N ALA A 205 -1.73 -19.11 -11.16
CA ALA A 205 -2.27 -20.47 -11.10
C ALA A 205 -3.48 -20.66 -12.04
N GLY A 206 -3.32 -21.53 -13.04
CA GLY A 206 -4.40 -21.89 -13.97
C GLY A 206 -4.70 -20.85 -15.06
N THR A 207 -3.98 -19.72 -15.09
CA THR A 207 -4.12 -18.70 -16.14
C THR A 207 -3.23 -18.96 -17.35
N GLY A 208 -2.19 -19.79 -17.18
CA GLY A 208 -1.15 -20.05 -18.18
C GLY A 208 -0.32 -18.80 -18.52
N ARG A 209 -0.30 -17.79 -17.65
CA ARG A 209 0.39 -16.51 -17.87
C ARG A 209 1.81 -16.47 -17.31
N CYS A 210 2.17 -17.32 -16.35
CA CYS A 210 3.51 -17.33 -15.76
C CYS A 210 4.54 -18.04 -16.64
N LYS A 211 4.67 -17.59 -17.90
CA LYS A 211 5.61 -18.15 -18.87
C LYS A 211 6.13 -17.06 -19.79
N PHE A 212 7.35 -17.24 -20.29
CA PHE A 212 7.82 -16.43 -21.39
C PHE A 212 6.96 -16.69 -22.63
N LYS A 213 6.64 -15.61 -23.35
CA LYS A 213 6.03 -15.67 -24.67
C LYS A 213 7.08 -15.20 -25.67
N VAL A 214 7.45 -16.07 -26.60
CA VAL A 214 8.18 -15.65 -27.80
C VAL A 214 7.11 -15.41 -28.85
N GLN A 215 7.10 -14.22 -29.45
CA GLN A 215 6.37 -14.04 -30.69
C GLN A 215 7.20 -14.69 -31.78
N ASP A 216 6.70 -15.76 -32.39
CA ASP A 216 7.29 -16.26 -33.62
C ASP A 216 7.10 -15.18 -34.68
N SER A 217 8.20 -14.65 -35.20
CA SER A 217 8.18 -13.76 -36.35
C SER A 217 7.90 -14.60 -37.59
N GLU A 218 6.64 -14.95 -37.82
CA GLU A 218 6.20 -15.44 -39.13
C GLU A 218 5.68 -14.26 -39.97
N ASN A 219 6.49 -13.95 -40.98
CA ASN A 219 6.20 -13.42 -42.32
C ASN A 219 4.73 -13.15 -42.69
#